data_AF-A0A4Q2DHQ8-F1
#
_entry.id   AF-A0A4Q2DHQ8-F1
#
_cell.length_a   1.000
_cell.length_b   1.000
_cell.length_c   1.000
_cell.angle_alpha   90.00
_cell.angle_beta   90.00
_cell.angle_gamma   90.00
#
_symmetry.space_group_name_H-M   'P 1'
#
loop_
_entity.id
_entity.type
_entity.pdbx_description
1 polymer ?
#
loop_
_entity_poly.entity_id
_entity_poly.type
_entity_poly.pdbx_seq_one_letter_code
_entity_poly.pdbx_strand_id
1 'polypeptide(L)'
;MPTTSVPAPSQAYLDAHKVLDRYKTEGVTRAESDEFIKGAIKELDNDTGKLSDNVGQVGVWAIEVDEAFDRVTRGLTNLVASYGSDFPPLNDFLSEWKGYNQASCLTAVCFSTYAHSSEHVSVLNRFDQVFLDMVGMIQTDQDRQDVIYELGSFASEDHDRSKEMSEGFMNLKTDIEDFVVRFDAYIEKTDAELQEQATQLQQQIEQLKSLILDLDKAIAEATGALLESAAAAETMVGVVGIVVAGTVLAVLLAERIANTIALADSQKELKDVNAKQEGLANIKSEFDGLRPDIALICAKLVLFAEIWNSVRDQTVHFQDQLKIGLEQVNNERFKLEIELARKLCKPLIDGLNKYAEQLVNRPTK
;
A
#
# COMPACT_ATOMS: atom_id res chain seq x y z
N MET A 1 -17.87 15.45 22.25
CA MET A 1 -16.66 14.69 21.89
C MET A 1 -15.46 15.52 22.31
N PRO A 2 -14.53 15.00 23.12
CA PRO A 2 -13.32 15.74 23.48
C PRO A 2 -12.42 15.83 22.25
N THR A 3 -12.19 17.04 21.76
CA THR A 3 -11.22 17.32 20.70
C THR A 3 -9.83 17.05 21.25
N THR A 4 -9.25 15.90 20.89
CA THR A 4 -7.84 15.60 21.15
C THR A 4 -6.99 16.58 20.36
N SER A 5 -6.45 17.60 21.02
CA SER A 5 -5.50 18.53 20.39
C SER A 5 -4.22 17.77 20.08
N VAL A 6 -3.86 17.68 18.81
CA VAL A 6 -2.58 17.13 18.38
C VAL A 6 -1.46 17.99 19.01
N PRO A 7 -0.51 17.39 19.74
CA PRO A 7 0.58 18.14 20.37
C PRO A 7 1.42 18.82 19.30
N ALA A 8 1.86 20.05 19.57
CA ALA A 8 2.73 20.79 18.68
C ALA A 8 4.06 20.03 18.46
N PRO A 9 4.65 20.09 17.25
CA PRO A 9 5.94 19.47 16.98
C PRO A 9 7.03 20.03 17.91
N SER A 10 8.00 19.19 18.27
CA SER A 10 9.13 19.62 19.09
C SER A 10 10.05 20.60 18.35
N GLN A 11 10.78 21.44 19.09
CA GLN A 11 11.76 22.34 18.50
C GLN A 11 12.86 21.59 17.72
N ALA A 12 13.31 20.45 18.25
CA ALA A 12 14.30 19.60 17.59
C ALA A 12 13.80 19.08 16.22
N TYR A 13 12.52 18.73 16.12
CA TYR A 13 11.89 18.32 14.86
C TYR A 13 11.87 19.47 13.84
N LEU A 14 11.51 20.68 14.29
CA LEU A 14 11.48 21.86 13.43
C LEU A 14 12.88 22.26 12.95
N ASP A 15 13.89 22.11 13.80
CA ASP A 15 15.28 22.41 13.45
C ASP A 15 15.85 21.37 12.48
N ALA A 16 15.55 20.08 12.68
CA ALA A 16 15.89 19.03 11.72
C ALA A 16 15.23 19.27 10.35
N HIS A 17 13.95 19.67 10.32
CA HIS A 17 13.26 20.01 9.08
C HIS A 17 13.87 21.20 8.35
N LYS A 18 14.24 22.27 9.07
CA LYS A 18 14.91 23.43 8.46
C LYS A 18 16.25 23.06 7.84
N VAL A 19 17.03 22.20 8.51
CA VAL A 19 18.30 21.69 7.97
C VAL A 19 18.05 20.86 6.73
N LEU A 20 17.04 19.99 6.76
CA LEU A 20 16.65 19.13 5.63
C LEU A 20 16.16 19.96 4.43
N ASP A 21 15.34 20.98 4.67
CA ASP A 21 14.83 21.88 3.63
C ASP A 21 15.95 22.71 3.02
N ARG A 22 16.88 23.22 3.85
CA ARG A 22 18.08 23.87 3.35
C ARG A 22 18.92 22.92 2.49
N TYR A 23 19.12 21.68 2.91
CA TYR A 23 19.87 20.70 2.11
C TYR A 23 19.20 20.41 0.77
N LYS A 24 17.87 20.41 0.71
CA LYS A 24 17.13 20.28 -0.55
C LYS A 24 17.30 21.49 -1.48
N THR A 25 17.41 22.71 -0.93
CA THR A 25 17.44 23.94 -1.74
C THR A 25 18.84 24.44 -2.06
N GLU A 26 19.75 24.35 -1.11
CA GLU A 26 21.10 24.94 -1.16
C GLU A 26 22.20 23.88 -1.26
N GLY A 27 21.86 22.60 -1.04
CA GLY A 27 22.83 21.52 -0.94
C GLY A 27 23.55 21.49 0.40
N VAL A 28 24.49 20.55 0.53
CA VAL A 28 25.35 20.40 1.71
C VAL A 28 26.68 21.08 1.44
N THR A 29 27.14 21.97 2.33
CA THR A 29 28.48 22.56 2.15
C THR A 29 29.58 21.53 2.41
N ARG A 30 30.78 21.76 1.87
CA ARG A 30 31.92 20.86 2.07
C ARG A 30 32.26 20.65 3.55
N ALA A 31 32.29 21.73 4.34
CA ALA A 31 32.62 21.68 5.76
C ALA A 31 31.57 20.88 6.57
N GLU A 32 30.28 21.05 6.26
CA GLU A 32 29.21 20.32 6.93
C GLU A 32 29.20 18.83 6.56
N SER A 33 29.52 18.52 5.31
CA SER A 33 29.71 17.14 4.86
C SER A 33 30.91 16.50 5.58
N ASP A 34 32.03 17.22 5.72
CA ASP A 34 33.21 16.72 6.43
C ASP A 34 32.92 16.53 7.94
N GLU A 35 32.19 17.46 8.56
CA GLU A 35 31.75 17.37 9.96
C GLU A 35 30.78 16.21 10.17
N PHE A 36 29.84 16.00 9.24
CA PHE A 36 28.93 14.86 9.26
C PHE A 36 29.69 13.54 9.17
N ILE A 37 30.62 13.39 8.22
CA ILE A 37 31.41 12.17 8.05
C ILE A 37 32.24 11.89 9.31
N LYS A 38 32.92 12.91 9.85
CA LYS A 38 33.69 12.78 11.11
C LYS A 38 32.79 12.43 12.28
N GLY A 39 31.62 13.03 12.37
CA GLY A 39 30.60 12.75 13.38
C GLY A 39 30.09 11.30 13.28
N ALA A 40 29.79 10.84 12.07
CA ALA A 40 29.33 9.47 11.81
C ALA A 40 30.41 8.45 12.14
N ILE A 41 31.66 8.66 11.72
CA ILE A 41 32.80 7.81 12.07
C ILE A 41 33.03 7.79 13.59
N LYS A 42 32.97 8.97 14.24
CA LYS A 42 33.11 9.05 15.69
C LYS A 42 31.98 8.33 16.41
N GLU A 43 30.75 8.41 15.92
CA GLU A 43 29.62 7.67 16.48
C GLU A 43 29.81 6.17 16.26
N LEU A 44 30.31 5.74 15.09
CA LEU A 44 30.71 4.35 14.79
C LEU A 44 31.83 3.83 15.70
N ASP A 45 32.82 4.68 16.02
CA ASP A 45 33.98 4.32 16.85
C ASP A 45 33.65 4.28 18.34
N ASN A 46 32.79 5.19 18.79
CA ASN A 46 32.28 5.22 20.16
C ASN A 46 31.02 4.37 20.30
N ASP A 47 30.65 3.66 19.24
CA ASP A 47 29.45 2.87 19.21
C ASP A 47 29.55 1.77 20.25
N THR A 48 28.62 1.77 21.19
CA THR A 48 28.47 0.69 22.18
C THR A 48 27.80 -0.54 21.58
N GLY A 49 27.71 -0.60 20.25
CA GLY A 49 26.97 -1.57 19.45
C GLY A 49 25.67 -1.03 18.85
N LYS A 50 25.24 0.21 19.11
CA LYS A 50 23.98 0.80 18.63
C LYS A 50 23.88 0.99 17.12
N LEU A 51 24.95 1.41 16.45
CA LEU A 51 24.99 1.55 15.00
C LEU A 51 25.19 0.20 14.33
N SER A 52 26.00 -0.68 14.93
CA SER A 52 26.01 -2.09 14.54
C SER A 52 24.64 -2.74 14.71
N ASP A 53 23.91 -2.38 15.76
CA ASP A 53 22.54 -2.81 16.02
C ASP A 53 21.59 -2.18 15.00
N ASN A 54 21.72 -0.89 14.69
CA ASN A 54 20.89 -0.16 13.72
C ASN A 54 21.07 -0.69 12.30
N VAL A 55 22.29 -1.06 11.89
CA VAL A 55 22.52 -1.70 10.60
C VAL A 55 22.15 -3.19 10.67
N GLY A 56 22.34 -3.83 11.84
CA GLY A 56 21.78 -5.15 12.14
C GLY A 56 20.24 -5.19 12.11
N GLN A 57 19.57 -4.03 12.26
CA GLN A 57 18.12 -3.91 12.07
C GLN A 57 17.70 -4.17 10.63
N VAL A 58 18.59 -4.13 9.63
CA VAL A 58 18.22 -4.46 8.23
C VAL A 58 17.60 -5.86 8.15
N GLY A 59 18.16 -6.83 8.88
CA GLY A 59 17.58 -8.16 9.00
C GLY A 59 16.24 -8.19 9.74
N VAL A 60 16.09 -7.36 10.77
CA VAL A 60 14.83 -7.20 11.50
C VAL A 60 13.76 -6.56 10.61
N TRP A 61 14.10 -5.52 9.84
CA TRP A 61 13.21 -4.84 8.91
C TRP A 61 12.71 -5.79 7.83
N ALA A 62 13.56 -6.69 7.33
CA ALA A 62 13.15 -7.68 6.35
C ALA A 62 12.10 -8.64 6.95
N ILE A 63 12.22 -9.00 8.23
CA ILE A 63 11.21 -9.77 8.97
C ILE A 63 9.95 -8.95 9.19
N GLU A 64 10.06 -7.70 9.62
CA GLU A 64 8.93 -6.80 9.83
C GLU A 64 8.11 -6.61 8.54
N VAL A 65 8.78 -6.46 7.40
CA VAL A 65 8.15 -6.35 6.07
C VAL A 65 7.42 -7.64 5.72
N ASP A 66 8.06 -8.81 5.88
CA ASP A 66 7.43 -10.10 5.62
C ASP A 66 6.20 -10.33 6.50
N GLU A 67 6.30 -10.03 7.80
CA GLU A 67 5.18 -10.13 8.73
C GLU A 67 4.06 -9.13 8.41
N ALA A 68 4.41 -7.92 7.98
CA ALA A 68 3.45 -6.93 7.52
C ALA A 68 2.72 -7.41 6.25
N PHE A 69 3.43 -7.97 5.27
CA PHE A 69 2.82 -8.56 4.07
C PHE A 69 1.87 -9.70 4.43
N ASP A 70 2.26 -10.58 5.38
CA ASP A 70 1.41 -11.66 5.88
C ASP A 70 0.16 -11.11 6.58
N ARG A 71 0.28 -10.07 7.42
CA ARG A 71 -0.87 -9.42 8.07
C ARG A 71 -1.82 -8.80 7.05
N VAL A 72 -1.31 -8.05 6.07
CA VAL A 72 -2.14 -7.45 5.02
C VAL A 72 -2.79 -8.53 4.15
N THR A 73 -2.06 -9.59 3.79
CA THR A 73 -2.60 -10.71 3.01
C THR A 73 -3.74 -11.41 3.75
N ARG A 74 -3.58 -11.66 5.05
CA ARG A 74 -4.64 -12.22 5.90
C ARG A 74 -5.82 -11.26 6.03
N GLY A 75 -5.58 -9.96 6.23
CA GLY A 75 -6.62 -8.93 6.26
C GLY A 75 -7.46 -8.91 4.99
N LEU A 76 -6.82 -8.84 3.81
CA LEU A 76 -7.50 -8.89 2.52
C LEU A 76 -8.21 -10.22 2.28
N THR A 77 -7.64 -11.34 2.75
CA THR A 77 -8.31 -12.66 2.67
C THR A 77 -9.58 -12.67 3.51
N ASN A 78 -9.55 -12.09 4.72
CA ASN A 78 -10.73 -11.97 5.57
C ASN A 78 -11.80 -11.07 4.94
N LEU A 79 -11.39 -9.94 4.33
CA LEU A 79 -12.30 -9.07 3.58
C LEU A 79 -13.01 -9.83 2.45
N VAL A 80 -12.27 -10.59 1.64
CA VAL A 80 -12.86 -11.42 0.58
C VAL A 80 -13.77 -12.51 1.14
N ALA A 81 -13.39 -13.16 2.24
CA ALA A 81 -14.20 -14.21 2.85
C ALA A 81 -15.53 -13.67 3.41
N SER A 82 -15.49 -12.47 4.02
CA SER A 82 -16.66 -11.84 4.65
C SER A 82 -17.56 -11.15 3.63
N TYR A 83 -16.99 -10.52 2.61
CA TYR A 83 -17.70 -9.58 1.74
C TYR A 83 -17.60 -9.88 0.24
N GLY A 84 -16.79 -10.85 -0.17
CA GLY A 84 -16.49 -11.11 -1.58
C GLY A 84 -17.68 -11.54 -2.43
N SER A 85 -18.77 -12.05 -1.83
CA SER A 85 -20.01 -12.35 -2.56
C SER A 85 -20.73 -11.08 -3.01
N ASP A 86 -20.75 -10.06 -2.15
CA ASP A 86 -21.42 -8.78 -2.40
C ASP A 86 -20.50 -7.80 -3.13
N PHE A 87 -19.18 -7.99 -3.00
CA PHE A 87 -18.13 -7.17 -3.58
C PHE A 87 -17.10 -8.03 -4.34
N PRO A 88 -17.47 -8.61 -5.50
CA PRO A 88 -16.60 -9.52 -6.25
C PRO A 88 -15.19 -8.97 -6.58
N PRO A 89 -15.00 -7.67 -6.92
CA PRO A 89 -13.68 -7.11 -7.22
C PRO A 89 -12.66 -7.22 -6.08
N LEU A 90 -13.08 -7.47 -4.83
CA LEU A 90 -12.14 -7.74 -3.72
C LEU A 90 -11.24 -8.95 -4.00
N ASN A 91 -11.71 -9.94 -4.77
CA ASN A 91 -10.88 -11.08 -5.17
C ASN A 91 -9.71 -10.66 -6.06
N ASP A 92 -9.93 -9.71 -6.96
CA ASP A 92 -8.90 -9.20 -7.86
C ASP A 92 -7.85 -8.43 -7.08
N PHE A 93 -8.27 -7.57 -6.13
CA PHE A 93 -7.35 -6.88 -5.22
C PHE A 93 -6.55 -7.85 -4.35
N LEU A 94 -7.18 -8.91 -3.82
CA LEU A 94 -6.45 -9.94 -3.07
C LEU A 94 -5.44 -10.69 -3.95
N SER A 95 -5.81 -11.01 -5.19
CA SER A 95 -4.93 -11.69 -6.14
C SER A 95 -3.73 -10.82 -6.50
N GLU A 96 -3.98 -9.54 -6.77
CA GLU A 96 -2.96 -8.53 -7.03
C GLU A 96 -2.01 -8.39 -5.83
N TRP A 97 -2.54 -8.25 -4.62
CA TRP A 97 -1.71 -8.18 -3.40
C TRP A 97 -0.89 -9.44 -3.18
N LYS A 98 -1.45 -10.63 -3.44
CA LYS A 98 -0.68 -11.89 -3.41
C LYS A 98 0.43 -11.90 -4.46
N GLY A 99 0.22 -11.27 -5.60
CA GLY A 99 1.26 -11.00 -6.60
C GLY A 99 2.38 -10.15 -6.01
N TYR A 100 2.06 -9.06 -5.31
CA TYR A 100 3.06 -8.25 -4.59
C TYR A 100 3.74 -9.02 -3.47
N ASN A 101 3.03 -9.85 -2.70
CA ASN A 101 3.63 -10.67 -1.66
C ASN A 101 4.53 -11.76 -2.25
N GLN A 102 4.21 -12.31 -3.42
CA GLN A 102 5.07 -13.25 -4.12
C GLN A 102 6.27 -12.55 -4.75
N ALA A 103 6.09 -11.37 -5.34
CA ALA A 103 7.15 -10.55 -5.88
C ALA A 103 8.06 -10.04 -4.76
N SER A 104 7.50 -9.58 -3.64
CA SER A 104 8.24 -9.16 -2.44
C SER A 104 8.87 -10.35 -1.76
N CYS A 105 8.24 -11.52 -1.75
CA CYS A 105 8.88 -12.76 -1.37
C CYS A 105 10.01 -13.07 -2.33
N LEU A 106 9.91 -12.88 -3.65
CA LEU A 106 11.03 -13.03 -4.58
C LEU A 106 12.15 -12.01 -4.33
N THR A 107 11.84 -10.74 -4.05
CA THR A 107 12.82 -9.70 -3.73
C THR A 107 13.43 -9.92 -2.35
N ALA A 108 12.64 -10.34 -1.35
CA ALA A 108 13.09 -10.76 -0.03
C ALA A 108 13.75 -12.14 -0.06
N VAL A 109 13.50 -12.98 -1.07
CA VAL A 109 14.16 -14.27 -1.37
C VAL A 109 15.49 -14.06 -2.08
N CYS A 110 15.64 -12.97 -2.83
CA CYS A 110 16.97 -12.44 -3.14
C CYS A 110 17.74 -12.06 -1.86
N PHE A 111 17.07 -11.69 -0.76
CA PHE A 111 17.73 -11.58 0.54
C PHE A 111 17.73 -12.89 1.36
N SER A 112 16.79 -13.82 1.15
CA SER A 112 16.50 -14.93 2.08
C SER A 112 17.01 -16.29 1.64
N THR A 113 17.28 -16.50 0.36
CA THR A 113 18.03 -17.69 -0.03
C THR A 113 19.46 -17.51 0.42
N TYR A 114 19.97 -18.48 1.19
CA TYR A 114 21.37 -18.55 1.62
C TYR A 114 22.34 -18.29 0.45
N ALA A 115 21.98 -18.72 -0.77
CA ALA A 115 22.74 -18.45 -1.98
C ALA A 115 22.84 -16.95 -2.32
N HIS A 116 21.74 -16.19 -2.29
CA HIS A 116 21.77 -14.77 -2.64
C HIS A 116 22.22 -13.88 -1.47
N SER A 117 21.86 -14.20 -0.21
CA SER A 117 22.49 -13.51 0.94
C SER A 117 24.00 -13.72 0.94
N SER A 118 24.49 -14.92 0.58
CA SER A 118 25.92 -15.16 0.41
C SER A 118 26.53 -14.40 -0.76
N GLU A 119 25.78 -14.18 -1.85
CA GLU A 119 26.22 -13.36 -2.98
C GLU A 119 26.34 -11.89 -2.58
N HIS A 120 25.33 -11.34 -1.90
CA HIS A 120 25.31 -9.98 -1.38
C HIS A 120 26.38 -9.73 -0.31
N VAL A 121 26.52 -10.67 0.62
CA VAL A 121 27.60 -10.68 1.60
C VAL A 121 28.95 -10.82 0.89
N SER A 122 29.05 -11.60 -0.20
CA SER A 122 30.26 -11.69 -1.02
C SER A 122 30.56 -10.38 -1.75
N VAL A 123 29.56 -9.68 -2.28
CA VAL A 123 29.74 -8.36 -2.92
C VAL A 123 30.22 -7.34 -1.89
N LEU A 124 29.57 -7.26 -0.73
CA LEU A 124 29.98 -6.37 0.36
C LEU A 124 31.37 -6.74 0.91
N ASN A 125 31.68 -8.03 1.05
CA ASN A 125 33.01 -8.49 1.46
C ASN A 125 34.07 -8.17 0.41
N ARG A 126 33.80 -8.35 -0.89
CA ARG A 126 34.72 -7.97 -1.96
C ARG A 126 34.93 -6.45 -1.95
N PHE A 127 33.85 -5.68 -1.80
CA PHE A 127 33.93 -4.23 -1.68
C PHE A 127 34.83 -3.81 -0.51
N ASP A 128 34.55 -4.29 0.70
CA ASP A 128 35.31 -3.94 1.91
C ASP A 128 36.76 -4.47 1.92
N GLN A 129 36.94 -5.77 1.68
CA GLN A 129 38.20 -6.47 1.89
C GLN A 129 39.15 -6.39 0.70
N VAL A 130 38.63 -6.22 -0.52
CA VAL A 130 39.46 -6.13 -1.73
C VAL A 130 39.54 -4.68 -2.16
N PHE A 131 38.42 -4.07 -2.55
CA PHE A 131 38.47 -2.77 -3.23
C PHE A 131 38.81 -1.62 -2.28
N LEU A 132 38.18 -1.51 -1.11
CA LEU A 132 38.54 -0.47 -0.13
C LEU A 132 39.96 -0.67 0.43
N ASP A 133 40.45 -1.92 0.45
CA ASP A 133 41.84 -2.20 0.85
C ASP A 133 42.85 -1.76 -0.22
N MET A 134 42.57 -2.09 -1.47
CA MET A 134 43.35 -1.63 -2.62
C MET A 134 43.47 -0.11 -2.65
N VAL A 135 42.37 0.63 -2.44
CA VAL A 135 42.39 2.10 -2.37
C VAL A 135 43.28 2.59 -1.22
N GLY A 136 43.22 1.93 -0.06
CA GLY A 136 44.04 2.25 1.10
C GLY A 136 45.54 1.97 0.91
N MET A 137 45.91 1.08 -0.03
CA MET A 137 47.28 0.65 -0.29
C MET A 137 47.98 1.42 -1.43
N ILE A 138 47.31 2.37 -2.10
CA ILE A 138 47.90 3.14 -3.20
C ILE A 138 49.13 3.92 -2.73
N GLN A 139 50.30 3.67 -3.34
CA GLN A 139 51.55 4.39 -3.06
C GLN A 139 52.10 5.09 -4.30
N THR A 140 51.82 4.53 -5.48
CA THR A 140 52.33 5.00 -6.77
C THR A 140 51.20 5.36 -7.72
N ASP A 141 51.52 6.11 -8.77
CA ASP A 141 50.54 6.40 -9.83
C ASP A 141 50.09 5.14 -10.58
N GLN A 142 50.96 4.11 -10.66
CA GLN A 142 50.58 2.83 -11.25
C GLN A 142 49.54 2.12 -10.37
N ASP A 143 49.75 2.06 -9.05
CA ASP A 143 48.76 1.49 -8.13
C ASP A 143 47.42 2.22 -8.29
N ARG A 144 47.43 3.56 -8.43
CA ARG A 144 46.21 4.34 -8.67
C ARG A 144 45.51 3.93 -9.97
N GLN A 145 46.24 3.77 -11.08
CA GLN A 145 45.66 3.36 -12.36
C GLN A 145 45.08 1.94 -12.28
N ASP A 146 45.79 1.02 -11.61
CA ASP A 146 45.33 -0.35 -11.40
C ASP A 146 44.04 -0.34 -10.56
N VAL A 147 43.98 0.44 -9.48
CA VAL A 147 42.76 0.58 -8.67
C VAL A 147 41.61 1.24 -9.42
N ILE A 148 41.86 2.25 -10.26
CA ILE A 148 40.83 2.85 -11.14
C ILE A 148 40.26 1.80 -12.10
N TYR A 149 41.12 0.95 -12.66
CA TYR A 149 40.72 -0.13 -13.54
C TYR A 149 39.89 -1.17 -12.80
N GLU A 150 40.35 -1.65 -11.64
CA GLU A 150 39.66 -2.67 -10.84
C GLU A 150 38.34 -2.16 -10.26
N LEU A 151 38.28 -0.93 -9.74
CA LEU A 151 37.01 -0.30 -9.34
C LEU A 151 36.07 -0.07 -10.53
N GLY A 152 36.62 0.23 -11.70
CA GLY A 152 35.86 0.35 -12.93
C GLY A 152 35.29 -0.99 -13.38
N SER A 153 36.10 -2.04 -13.32
CA SER A 153 35.68 -3.42 -13.57
C SER A 153 34.60 -3.80 -12.57
N PHE A 154 34.79 -3.59 -11.26
CA PHE A 154 33.77 -3.87 -10.26
C PHE A 154 32.47 -3.08 -10.48
N ALA A 155 32.56 -1.78 -10.78
CA ALA A 155 31.38 -0.96 -11.08
C ALA A 155 30.64 -1.36 -12.38
N SER A 156 31.33 -2.07 -13.28
CA SER A 156 30.82 -2.53 -14.58
C SER A 156 30.66 -4.05 -14.71
N GLU A 157 31.08 -4.81 -13.69
CA GLU A 157 30.67 -6.19 -13.49
C GLU A 157 29.14 -6.21 -13.51
N ASP A 158 28.55 -7.35 -13.87
CA ASP A 158 27.10 -7.55 -13.92
C ASP A 158 26.50 -7.54 -12.50
N HIS A 159 26.64 -6.41 -11.85
CA HIS A 159 25.98 -5.94 -10.66
C HIS A 159 24.76 -5.10 -11.08
N ASP A 160 24.26 -5.27 -12.31
CA ASP A 160 22.93 -4.80 -12.70
C ASP A 160 21.93 -5.23 -11.64
N ARG A 161 22.13 -6.37 -11.00
CA ARG A 161 21.41 -6.82 -9.81
C ARG A 161 21.25 -5.77 -8.69
N SER A 162 22.28 -5.00 -8.31
CA SER A 162 22.13 -3.99 -7.23
C SER A 162 21.23 -2.83 -7.68
N LYS A 163 21.39 -2.40 -8.93
CA LYS A 163 20.55 -1.35 -9.53
C LYS A 163 19.12 -1.86 -9.76
N GLU A 164 18.97 -3.02 -10.38
CA GLU A 164 17.71 -3.75 -10.59
C GLU A 164 17.00 -4.03 -9.26
N MET A 165 17.71 -4.32 -8.18
CA MET A 165 17.12 -4.49 -6.85
C MET A 165 16.64 -3.17 -6.28
N SER A 166 17.46 -2.12 -6.35
CA SER A 166 17.03 -0.78 -5.93
C SER A 166 15.80 -0.32 -6.71
N GLU A 167 15.84 -0.44 -8.04
CA GLU A 167 14.73 -0.13 -8.92
C GLU A 167 13.52 -1.04 -8.64
N GLY A 168 13.74 -2.33 -8.43
CA GLY A 168 12.69 -3.31 -8.10
C GLY A 168 11.97 -2.99 -6.79
N PHE A 169 12.71 -2.54 -5.77
CA PHE A 169 12.11 -2.07 -4.51
C PHE A 169 11.30 -0.79 -4.67
N MET A 170 11.82 0.16 -5.44
CA MET A 170 11.10 1.40 -5.72
C MET A 170 9.85 1.16 -6.58
N ASN A 171 9.94 0.28 -7.57
CA ASN A 171 8.81 -0.12 -8.41
C ASN A 171 7.74 -0.83 -7.56
N LEU A 172 8.14 -1.79 -6.72
CA LEU A 172 7.21 -2.48 -5.80
C LEU A 172 6.54 -1.51 -4.84
N LYS A 173 7.28 -0.52 -4.31
CA LYS A 173 6.69 0.54 -3.50
C LYS A 173 5.64 1.31 -4.28
N THR A 174 5.97 1.76 -5.49
CA THR A 174 5.03 2.49 -6.36
C THR A 174 3.80 1.65 -6.67
N ASP A 175 3.96 0.38 -7.00
CA ASP A 175 2.85 -0.54 -7.28
C ASP A 175 1.92 -0.68 -6.07
N ILE A 176 2.48 -0.77 -4.86
CA ILE A 176 1.73 -0.84 -3.59
C ILE A 176 1.00 0.49 -3.30
N GLU A 177 1.64 1.63 -3.52
CA GLU A 177 0.99 2.94 -3.36
C GLU A 177 -0.16 3.11 -4.35
N ASP A 178 0.05 2.73 -5.62
CA ASP A 178 -0.98 2.76 -6.64
C ASP A 178 -2.12 1.78 -6.34
N PHE A 179 -1.81 0.61 -5.75
CA PHE A 179 -2.82 -0.33 -5.26
C PHE A 179 -3.72 0.32 -4.21
N VAL A 180 -3.16 1.03 -3.22
CA VAL A 180 -3.95 1.73 -2.19
C VAL A 180 -4.86 2.78 -2.83
N VAL A 181 -4.34 3.57 -3.78
CA VAL A 181 -5.13 4.58 -4.51
C VAL A 181 -6.28 3.93 -5.29
N ARG A 182 -6.03 2.82 -5.99
CA ARG A 182 -7.07 2.09 -6.73
C ARG A 182 -8.11 1.48 -5.79
N PHE A 183 -7.70 0.93 -4.65
CA PHE A 183 -8.62 0.38 -3.66
C PHE A 183 -9.51 1.48 -3.06
N ASP A 184 -8.94 2.64 -2.72
CA ASP A 184 -9.70 3.79 -2.23
C ASP A 184 -10.71 4.29 -3.28
N ALA A 185 -10.28 4.44 -4.53
CA ALA A 185 -11.15 4.84 -5.63
C ALA A 185 -12.29 3.82 -5.89
N TYR A 186 -12.01 2.52 -5.72
CA TYR A 186 -13.04 1.49 -5.78
C TYR A 186 -14.09 1.69 -4.67
N ILE A 187 -13.67 1.87 -3.42
CA ILE A 187 -14.58 2.11 -2.30
C ILE A 187 -15.44 3.36 -2.53
N GLU A 188 -14.83 4.48 -2.93
CA GLU A 188 -15.55 5.73 -3.18
C GLU A 188 -16.58 5.60 -4.31
N LYS A 189 -16.19 4.94 -5.41
CA LYS A 189 -17.08 4.71 -6.55
C LYS A 189 -18.26 3.82 -6.15
N THR A 190 -18.00 2.72 -5.46
CA THR A 190 -19.06 1.78 -5.03
C THR A 190 -20.00 2.43 -4.01
N ASP A 191 -19.50 3.27 -3.11
CA ASP A 191 -20.34 4.03 -2.17
C ASP A 191 -21.30 4.97 -2.91
N ALA A 192 -20.79 5.73 -3.89
CA ALA A 192 -21.61 6.61 -4.72
C ALA A 192 -22.69 5.86 -5.50
N GLU A 193 -22.35 4.72 -6.12
CA GLU A 193 -23.30 3.88 -6.85
C GLU A 193 -24.40 3.33 -5.93
N LEU A 194 -24.05 2.88 -4.72
CA LEU A 194 -25.03 2.38 -3.74
C LEU A 194 -25.92 3.52 -3.21
N GLN A 195 -25.38 4.71 -2.98
CA GLN A 195 -26.17 5.89 -2.55
C GLN A 195 -27.17 6.33 -3.62
N GLU A 196 -26.76 6.30 -4.89
CA GLU A 196 -27.66 6.59 -6.01
C GLU A 196 -28.79 5.56 -6.09
N GLN A 197 -28.45 4.27 -6.04
CA GLN A 197 -29.44 3.18 -6.05
C GLN A 197 -30.44 3.29 -4.89
N ALA A 198 -29.95 3.55 -3.68
CA ALA A 198 -30.80 3.74 -2.51
C ALA A 198 -31.78 4.91 -2.72
N THR A 199 -31.31 6.03 -3.29
CA THR A 199 -32.13 7.21 -3.58
C THR A 199 -33.21 6.90 -4.62
N GLN A 200 -32.85 6.19 -5.70
CA GLN A 200 -33.80 5.79 -6.74
C GLN A 200 -34.87 4.86 -6.19
N LEU A 201 -34.48 3.85 -5.38
CA LEU A 201 -35.41 2.92 -4.75
C LEU A 201 -36.35 3.62 -3.76
N GLN A 202 -35.84 4.58 -2.99
CA GLN A 202 -36.69 5.40 -2.11
C GLN A 202 -37.75 6.19 -2.90
N GLN A 203 -37.37 6.79 -4.03
CA GLN A 203 -38.32 7.49 -4.90
C GLN A 203 -39.37 6.55 -5.47
N GLN A 204 -38.97 5.36 -5.96
CA GLN A 204 -39.88 4.34 -6.47
C GLN A 204 -40.86 3.85 -5.40
N ILE A 205 -40.38 3.61 -4.18
CA ILE A 205 -41.21 3.21 -3.04
C ILE A 205 -42.28 4.27 -2.75
N GLU A 206 -41.91 5.56 -2.72
CA GLU A 206 -42.88 6.63 -2.48
C GLU A 206 -43.90 6.77 -3.62
N GLN A 207 -43.48 6.61 -4.87
CA GLN A 207 -44.39 6.57 -6.02
C GLN A 207 -45.37 5.41 -5.94
N LEU A 208 -44.91 4.19 -5.64
CA LEU A 208 -45.75 3.00 -5.50
C LEU A 208 -46.75 3.13 -4.35
N LYS A 209 -46.34 3.71 -3.21
CA LYS A 209 -47.25 4.02 -2.10
C LYS A 209 -48.35 4.98 -2.53
N SER A 210 -48.02 6.02 -3.29
CA SER A 210 -49.01 6.97 -3.83
C SER A 210 -49.99 6.27 -4.76
N LEU A 211 -49.50 5.44 -5.69
CA LEU A 211 -50.35 4.68 -6.62
C LEU A 211 -51.29 3.72 -5.90
N ILE A 212 -50.81 3.00 -4.88
CA ILE A 212 -51.64 2.10 -4.08
C ILE A 212 -52.73 2.90 -3.35
N LEU A 213 -52.42 4.08 -2.82
CA LEU A 213 -53.40 4.94 -2.16
C LEU A 213 -54.48 5.45 -3.12
N ASP A 214 -54.09 5.84 -4.34
CA ASP A 214 -55.03 6.26 -5.38
C ASP A 214 -55.92 5.10 -5.84
N LEU A 215 -55.34 3.90 -5.99
CA LEU A 215 -56.08 2.67 -6.31
C LEU A 215 -57.05 2.27 -5.19
N ASP A 216 -56.63 2.37 -3.92
CA ASP A 216 -57.49 2.11 -2.76
C ASP A 216 -58.70 3.04 -2.76
N LYS A 217 -58.50 4.32 -3.10
CA LYS A 217 -59.59 5.28 -3.26
C LYS A 217 -60.51 4.92 -4.44
N ALA A 218 -59.95 4.60 -5.60
CA ALA A 218 -60.73 4.23 -6.78
C ALA A 218 -61.55 2.94 -6.57
N ILE A 219 -60.99 1.95 -5.86
CA ILE A 219 -61.68 0.70 -5.48
C ILE A 219 -62.85 1.01 -4.55
N ALA A 220 -62.65 1.88 -3.56
CA ALA A 220 -63.72 2.28 -2.63
C ALA A 220 -64.87 2.99 -3.37
N GLU A 221 -64.56 3.91 -4.27
CA GLU A 221 -65.54 4.62 -5.11
C GLU A 221 -66.31 3.64 -6.03
N ALA A 222 -65.59 2.74 -6.73
CA ALA A 222 -66.20 1.74 -7.62
C ALA A 222 -67.10 0.76 -6.84
N THR A 223 -66.69 0.36 -5.64
CA THR A 223 -67.49 -0.50 -4.76
C THR A 223 -68.76 0.20 -4.29
N GLY A 224 -68.67 1.49 -3.91
CA GLY A 224 -69.83 2.31 -3.58
C GLY A 224 -70.83 2.39 -4.72
N ALA A 225 -70.37 2.68 -5.95
CA ALA A 225 -71.22 2.74 -7.14
C ALA A 225 -71.87 1.39 -7.49
N LEU A 226 -71.16 0.28 -7.30
CA LEU A 226 -71.72 -1.07 -7.49
C LEU A 226 -72.87 -1.34 -6.49
N LEU A 227 -72.72 -0.93 -5.23
CA LEU A 227 -73.76 -1.10 -4.21
C LEU A 227 -74.99 -0.21 -4.47
N GLU A 228 -74.78 1.04 -4.87
CA GLU A 228 -75.86 1.97 -5.24
C GLU A 228 -76.65 1.49 -6.45
N SER A 229 -75.95 0.99 -7.48
CA SER A 229 -76.60 0.43 -8.68
C SER A 229 -77.34 -0.89 -8.40
N ALA A 230 -76.82 -1.72 -7.50
CA ALA A 230 -77.53 -2.92 -7.04
C ALA A 230 -78.82 -2.58 -6.28
N ALA A 231 -78.81 -1.52 -5.45
CA ALA A 231 -80.01 -1.03 -4.77
C ALA A 231 -81.05 -0.43 -5.73
N ALA A 232 -80.63 0.10 -6.88
CA ALA A 232 -81.51 0.65 -7.91
C ALA A 232 -82.06 -0.41 -8.92
N ALA A 233 -81.57 -1.64 -8.86
CA ALA A 233 -81.86 -2.72 -9.82
C ALA A 233 -83.28 -3.34 -9.73
N GLU A 234 -84.19 -2.80 -8.90
CA GLU A 234 -85.63 -3.12 -8.98
C GLU A 234 -86.29 -2.59 -10.28
N THR A 235 -85.56 -1.81 -11.09
CA THR A 235 -86.01 -1.34 -12.42
C THR A 235 -85.16 -1.97 -13.54
N MET A 236 -85.79 -2.39 -14.65
CA MET A 236 -85.20 -3.21 -15.75
C MET A 236 -83.94 -2.63 -16.45
N VAL A 237 -83.46 -1.44 -16.07
CA VAL A 237 -82.22 -0.82 -16.58
C VAL A 237 -80.96 -1.30 -15.80
N GLY A 238 -81.12 -1.93 -14.62
CA GLY A 238 -80.00 -2.26 -13.71
C GLY A 238 -79.07 -3.43 -14.11
N VAL A 239 -79.47 -4.35 -14.99
CA VAL A 239 -78.69 -5.59 -15.25
C VAL A 239 -77.44 -5.35 -16.11
N VAL A 240 -77.45 -4.34 -16.99
CA VAL A 240 -76.26 -3.99 -17.82
C VAL A 240 -75.20 -3.23 -17.00
N GLY A 241 -75.60 -2.49 -15.97
CA GLY A 241 -74.68 -1.76 -15.08
C GLY A 241 -73.82 -2.68 -14.21
N ILE A 242 -74.36 -3.81 -13.75
CA ILE A 242 -73.68 -4.75 -12.84
C ILE A 242 -72.49 -5.46 -13.53
N VAL A 243 -72.60 -5.79 -14.82
CA VAL A 243 -71.53 -6.49 -15.56
C VAL A 243 -70.34 -5.57 -15.83
N VAL A 244 -70.58 -4.31 -16.21
CA VAL A 244 -69.51 -3.34 -16.50
C VAL A 244 -68.78 -2.94 -15.22
N ALA A 245 -69.50 -2.66 -14.13
CA ALA A 245 -68.90 -2.27 -12.85
C ALA A 245 -68.04 -3.39 -12.24
N GLY A 246 -68.42 -4.66 -12.40
CA GLY A 246 -67.61 -5.80 -11.95
C GLY A 246 -66.26 -5.93 -12.66
N THR A 247 -66.19 -5.63 -13.97
CA THR A 247 -64.93 -5.70 -14.73
C THR A 247 -63.93 -4.61 -14.34
N VAL A 248 -64.40 -3.38 -14.10
CA VAL A 248 -63.55 -2.27 -13.65
C VAL A 248 -62.95 -2.56 -12.28
N LEU A 249 -63.76 -3.06 -11.34
CA LEU A 249 -63.29 -3.43 -10.00
C LEU A 249 -62.20 -4.52 -10.05
N ALA A 250 -62.36 -5.53 -10.91
CA ALA A 250 -61.38 -6.59 -11.07
C ALA A 250 -60.03 -6.08 -11.61
N VAL A 251 -60.05 -5.14 -12.57
CA VAL A 251 -58.84 -4.49 -13.10
C VAL A 251 -58.12 -3.69 -12.02
N LEU A 252 -58.84 -2.85 -11.26
CA LEU A 252 -58.26 -2.05 -10.18
C LEU A 252 -57.63 -2.92 -9.08
N LEU A 253 -58.28 -4.03 -8.71
CA LEU A 253 -57.73 -4.98 -7.75
C LEU A 253 -56.46 -5.66 -8.26
N ALA A 254 -56.41 -6.04 -9.55
CA ALA A 254 -55.22 -6.63 -10.16
C ALA A 254 -54.04 -5.65 -10.17
N GLU A 255 -54.27 -4.39 -10.55
CA GLU A 255 -53.25 -3.33 -10.52
C GLU A 255 -52.75 -3.05 -9.10
N ARG A 256 -53.64 -3.05 -8.10
CA ARG A 256 -53.26 -2.89 -6.69
C ARG A 256 -52.35 -4.02 -6.21
N ILE A 257 -52.68 -5.27 -6.55
CA ILE A 257 -51.87 -6.43 -6.20
C ILE A 257 -50.49 -6.32 -6.86
N ALA A 258 -50.44 -5.98 -8.15
CA ALA A 258 -49.18 -5.79 -8.87
C ALA A 258 -48.29 -4.70 -8.23
N ASN A 259 -48.86 -3.54 -7.89
CA ASN A 259 -48.14 -2.46 -7.21
C ASN A 259 -47.70 -2.85 -5.79
N THR A 260 -48.48 -3.66 -5.07
CA THR A 260 -48.11 -4.16 -3.74
C THR A 260 -46.92 -5.11 -3.80
N ILE A 261 -46.87 -5.99 -4.82
CA ILE A 261 -45.73 -6.88 -5.07
C ILE A 261 -44.49 -6.05 -5.40
N ALA A 262 -44.61 -5.10 -6.35
CA ALA A 262 -43.51 -4.21 -6.71
C ALA A 262 -42.98 -3.40 -5.51
N LEU A 263 -43.87 -2.91 -4.63
CA LEU A 263 -43.47 -2.21 -3.42
C LEU A 263 -42.66 -3.10 -2.46
N ALA A 264 -43.10 -4.35 -2.27
CA ALA A 264 -42.39 -5.29 -1.42
C ALA A 264 -41.00 -5.64 -2.00
N ASP A 265 -40.92 -5.80 -3.32
CA ASP A 265 -39.66 -6.04 -4.02
C ASP A 265 -38.71 -4.86 -3.89
N SER A 266 -39.15 -3.62 -4.17
CA SER A 266 -38.32 -2.41 -4.00
C SER A 266 -37.88 -2.19 -2.55
N GLN A 267 -38.73 -2.49 -1.57
CA GLN A 267 -38.35 -2.43 -0.15
C GLN A 267 -37.27 -3.46 0.21
N LYS A 268 -37.36 -4.67 -0.35
CA LYS A 268 -36.35 -5.71 -0.18
C LYS A 268 -35.02 -5.31 -0.82
N GLU A 269 -35.06 -4.76 -2.04
CA GLU A 269 -33.88 -4.25 -2.73
C GLU A 269 -33.24 -3.08 -1.97
N LEU A 270 -34.03 -2.15 -1.43
CA LEU A 270 -33.49 -1.06 -0.61
C LEU A 270 -32.80 -1.58 0.66
N LYS A 271 -33.36 -2.62 1.28
CA LYS A 271 -32.73 -3.27 2.44
C LYS A 271 -31.40 -3.92 2.06
N ASP A 272 -31.33 -4.56 0.89
CA ASP A 272 -30.09 -5.15 0.36
C ASP A 272 -29.02 -4.08 0.08
N VAL A 273 -29.40 -2.97 -0.57
CA VAL A 273 -28.50 -1.84 -0.81
C VAL A 273 -27.98 -1.25 0.51
N ASN A 274 -28.83 -1.06 1.50
CA ASN A 274 -28.41 -0.57 2.82
C ASN A 274 -27.43 -1.54 3.51
N ALA A 275 -27.66 -2.85 3.39
CA ALA A 275 -26.75 -3.86 3.93
C ALA A 275 -25.39 -3.82 3.22
N LYS A 276 -25.37 -3.61 1.90
CA LYS A 276 -24.13 -3.39 1.14
C LYS A 276 -23.42 -2.11 1.56
N GLN A 277 -24.12 -1.01 1.80
CA GLN A 277 -23.49 0.22 2.31
C GLN A 277 -22.80 -0.01 3.66
N GLU A 278 -23.44 -0.74 4.57
CA GLU A 278 -22.83 -1.14 5.84
C GLU A 278 -21.61 -2.06 5.62
N GLY A 279 -21.73 -3.04 4.73
CA GLY A 279 -20.61 -3.90 4.32
C GLY A 279 -19.42 -3.11 3.78
N LEU A 280 -19.67 -2.13 2.90
CA LEU A 280 -18.65 -1.27 2.32
C LEU A 280 -17.97 -0.38 3.36
N ALA A 281 -18.73 0.16 4.31
CA ALA A 281 -18.18 0.92 5.42
C ALA A 281 -17.24 0.07 6.29
N ASN A 282 -17.61 -1.20 6.54
CA ASN A 282 -16.76 -2.14 7.26
C ASN A 282 -15.50 -2.50 6.45
N ILE A 283 -15.63 -2.76 5.14
CA ILE A 283 -14.48 -2.99 4.24
C ILE A 283 -13.50 -1.82 4.34
N LYS A 284 -13.99 -0.58 4.25
CA LYS A 284 -13.15 0.62 4.37
C LYS A 284 -12.45 0.67 5.72
N SER A 285 -13.17 0.48 6.83
CA SER A 285 -12.59 0.52 8.16
C SER A 285 -11.53 -0.56 8.39
N GLU A 286 -11.78 -1.78 7.91
CA GLU A 286 -10.82 -2.89 8.00
C GLU A 286 -9.58 -2.63 7.14
N PHE A 287 -9.75 -2.14 5.90
CA PHE A 287 -8.65 -1.78 5.01
C PHE A 287 -7.82 -0.61 5.58
N ASP A 288 -8.47 0.42 6.14
CA ASP A 288 -7.80 1.51 6.83
C ASP A 288 -6.96 1.00 8.02
N GLY A 289 -7.40 -0.07 8.68
CA GLY A 289 -6.65 -0.78 9.71
C GLY A 289 -5.38 -1.48 9.20
N LEU A 290 -5.29 -1.78 7.91
CA LEU A 290 -4.10 -2.37 7.26
C LEU A 290 -3.09 -1.31 6.79
N ARG A 291 -3.48 -0.04 6.66
CA ARG A 291 -2.60 1.04 6.18
C ARG A 291 -1.29 1.19 6.96
N PRO A 292 -1.25 1.05 8.30
CA PRO A 292 0.03 1.13 9.02
C PRO A 292 1.04 0.08 8.57
N ASP A 293 0.59 -1.15 8.30
CA ASP A 293 1.44 -2.23 7.78
C ASP A 293 1.88 -1.94 6.33
N ILE A 294 0.98 -1.43 5.49
CA ILE A 294 1.32 -1.01 4.12
C ILE A 294 2.36 0.11 4.13
N ALA A 295 2.18 1.12 4.97
CA ALA A 295 3.12 2.23 5.12
C ALA A 295 4.49 1.76 5.64
N LEU A 296 4.50 0.81 6.58
CA LEU A 296 5.73 0.17 7.05
C LEU A 296 6.46 -0.52 5.89
N ILE A 297 5.76 -1.33 5.09
CA ILE A 297 6.31 -1.98 3.90
C ILE A 297 6.96 -0.93 2.99
N CYS A 298 6.20 0.09 2.56
CA CYS A 298 6.71 1.13 1.66
C CYS A 298 7.94 1.85 2.23
N ALA A 299 7.94 2.20 3.52
CA ALA A 299 9.06 2.88 4.16
C ALA A 299 10.33 2.01 4.16
N LYS A 300 10.21 0.72 4.47
CA LYS A 300 11.36 -0.19 4.48
C LYS A 300 11.87 -0.51 3.08
N LEU A 301 10.99 -0.59 2.07
CA LEU A 301 11.39 -0.76 0.67
C LEU A 301 12.30 0.38 0.20
N VAL A 302 12.02 1.64 0.59
CA VAL A 302 12.91 2.78 0.30
C VAL A 302 14.28 2.57 0.94
N LEU A 303 14.33 2.20 2.22
CA LEU A 303 15.61 1.99 2.92
C LEU A 303 16.44 0.89 2.26
N PHE A 304 15.82 -0.20 1.81
CA PHE A 304 16.52 -1.24 1.07
C PHE A 304 17.05 -0.73 -0.28
N ALA A 305 16.26 0.05 -1.02
CA ALA A 305 16.71 0.65 -2.27
C ALA A 305 17.91 1.58 -2.06
N GLU A 306 17.85 2.46 -1.05
CA GLU A 306 18.93 3.40 -0.72
C GLU A 306 20.24 2.70 -0.35
N ILE A 307 20.18 1.61 0.43
CA ILE A 307 21.36 0.79 0.77
C ILE A 307 22.03 0.28 -0.50
N TRP A 308 21.27 -0.31 -1.43
CA TRP A 308 21.83 -0.87 -2.66
C TRP A 308 22.37 0.19 -3.62
N ASN A 309 21.67 1.30 -3.75
CA ASN A 309 22.13 2.40 -4.59
C ASN A 309 23.42 3.02 -4.01
N SER A 310 23.53 3.13 -2.68
CA SER A 310 24.70 3.70 -2.01
C SER A 310 25.99 2.94 -2.27
N VAL A 311 25.98 1.61 -2.25
CA VAL A 311 27.20 0.79 -2.50
C VAL A 311 27.76 1.05 -3.91
N ARG A 312 26.86 1.11 -4.90
CA ARG A 312 27.23 1.40 -6.29
C ARG A 312 27.74 2.84 -6.45
N ASP A 313 27.00 3.80 -5.91
CA ASP A 313 27.34 5.23 -6.03
C ASP A 313 28.69 5.53 -5.35
N GLN A 314 28.97 4.92 -4.20
CA GLN A 314 30.27 5.04 -3.53
C GLN A 314 31.40 4.45 -4.37
N THR A 315 31.18 3.30 -5.02
CA THR A 315 32.17 2.69 -5.92
C THR A 315 32.54 3.62 -7.08
N VAL A 316 31.53 4.17 -7.77
CA VAL A 316 31.73 5.11 -8.89
C VAL A 316 32.40 6.39 -8.40
N HIS A 317 31.93 6.94 -7.27
CA HIS A 317 32.52 8.14 -6.67
C HIS A 317 34.01 7.94 -6.32
N PHE A 318 34.37 6.81 -5.71
CA PHE A 318 35.77 6.51 -5.41
C PHE A 318 36.61 6.38 -6.67
N GLN A 319 36.07 5.75 -7.72
CA GLN A 319 36.73 5.67 -9.01
C GLN A 319 36.99 7.07 -9.59
N ASP A 320 35.99 7.95 -9.54
CA ASP A 320 36.08 9.30 -10.09
C ASP A 320 37.03 10.19 -9.30
N GLN A 321 37.05 10.10 -7.97
CA GLN A 321 38.05 10.79 -7.15
C GLN A 321 39.47 10.35 -7.51
N LEU A 322 39.71 9.04 -7.69
CA LEU A 322 41.02 8.55 -8.07
C LEU A 322 41.46 9.00 -9.46
N LYS A 323 40.53 9.20 -10.42
CA LYS A 323 40.85 9.72 -11.77
C LYS A 323 41.47 11.12 -11.72
N ILE A 324 41.15 11.93 -10.71
CA ILE A 324 41.65 13.32 -10.57
C ILE A 324 43.18 13.34 -10.42
N GLY A 325 43.76 12.44 -9.63
CA GLY A 325 45.20 12.37 -9.43
C GLY A 325 45.62 11.69 -8.12
N LEU A 326 46.92 11.41 -7.99
CA LEU A 326 47.50 10.72 -6.84
C LEU A 326 47.38 11.55 -5.53
N GLU A 327 47.23 12.87 -5.64
CA GLU A 327 47.00 13.75 -4.50
C GLU A 327 45.67 13.46 -3.79
N GLN A 328 44.66 12.90 -4.48
CA GLN A 328 43.39 12.53 -3.85
C GLN A 328 43.53 11.37 -2.86
N VAL A 329 44.48 10.47 -3.07
CA VAL A 329 44.76 9.37 -2.12
C VAL A 329 45.19 9.92 -0.77
N ASN A 330 45.81 11.10 -0.75
CA ASN A 330 46.24 11.78 0.47
C ASN A 330 45.21 12.79 1.00
N ASN A 331 44.09 12.97 0.31
CA ASN A 331 43.01 13.84 0.75
C ASN A 331 42.34 13.25 2.00
N GLU A 332 42.38 14.00 3.11
CA GLU A 332 41.82 13.57 4.39
C GLU A 332 40.33 13.21 4.27
N ARG A 333 39.57 13.97 3.49
CA ARG A 333 38.15 13.70 3.25
C ARG A 333 37.96 12.36 2.55
N PHE A 334 38.73 12.10 1.50
CA PHE A 334 38.63 10.85 0.75
C PHE A 334 38.93 9.64 1.65
N LYS A 335 39.93 9.75 2.53
CA LYS A 335 40.23 8.72 3.54
C LYS A 335 39.08 8.50 4.53
N LEU A 336 38.45 9.58 4.98
CA LEU A 336 37.28 9.50 5.86
C LEU A 336 36.08 8.87 5.15
N GLU A 337 35.85 9.17 3.87
CA GLU A 337 34.77 8.54 3.08
C GLU A 337 34.99 7.02 2.93
N ILE A 338 36.22 6.58 2.67
CA ILE A 338 36.59 5.15 2.63
C ILE A 338 36.37 4.50 3.99
N GLU A 339 36.83 5.14 5.07
CA GLU A 339 36.70 4.62 6.42
C GLU A 339 35.22 4.48 6.84
N LEU A 340 34.40 5.48 6.51
CA LEU A 340 32.96 5.42 6.74
C LEU A 340 32.34 4.25 5.96
N ALA A 341 32.67 4.08 4.68
CA ALA A 341 32.16 2.97 3.87
C ALA A 341 32.53 1.60 4.46
N ARG A 342 33.80 1.41 4.89
CA ARG A 342 34.25 0.18 5.57
C ARG A 342 33.43 -0.10 6.84
N LYS A 343 33.26 0.92 7.68
CA LYS A 343 32.53 0.80 8.95
C LYS A 343 31.05 0.52 8.77
N LEU A 344 30.45 0.89 7.63
CA LEU A 344 29.07 0.57 7.30
C LEU A 344 28.90 -0.84 6.71
N CYS A 345 29.88 -1.32 5.93
CA CYS A 345 29.81 -2.64 5.27
C CYS A 345 29.71 -3.78 6.28
N LYS A 346 30.53 -3.74 7.33
CA LYS A 346 30.62 -4.85 8.29
C LYS A 346 29.31 -5.12 9.05
N PRO A 347 28.68 -4.12 9.70
CA PRO A 347 27.38 -4.31 10.30
C PRO A 347 26.28 -4.76 9.33
N LEU A 348 26.36 -4.34 8.06
CA LEU A 348 25.41 -4.74 7.03
C LEU A 348 25.56 -6.22 6.69
N ILE A 349 26.81 -6.67 6.51
CA ILE A 349 27.15 -8.10 6.34
C ILE A 349 26.63 -8.92 7.52
N ASP A 350 26.88 -8.47 8.76
CA ASP A 350 26.45 -9.17 9.96
C ASP A 350 24.91 -9.24 10.08
N GLY A 351 24.22 -8.14 9.76
CA GLY A 351 22.75 -8.07 9.74
C GLY A 351 22.14 -9.02 8.70
N LEU A 352 22.72 -9.08 7.51
CA LEU A 352 22.29 -9.99 6.43
C LEU A 352 22.53 -11.46 6.79
N ASN A 353 23.67 -11.78 7.41
CA ASN A 353 23.96 -13.12 7.89
C ASN A 353 22.95 -13.56 8.95
N LYS A 354 22.65 -12.70 9.93
CA LYS A 354 21.67 -12.98 10.98
C LYS A 354 20.26 -13.19 10.42
N TYR A 355 19.85 -12.39 9.42
CA TYR A 355 18.59 -12.59 8.72
C TYR A 355 18.54 -13.97 8.06
N ALA A 356 19.57 -14.33 7.29
CA ALA A 356 19.66 -15.62 6.62
C ALA A 356 19.58 -16.80 7.62
N GLU A 357 20.24 -16.70 8.77
CA GLU A 357 20.15 -17.70 9.84
C GLU A 357 18.73 -17.82 10.40
N GLN A 358 18.04 -16.70 10.66
CA GLN A 358 16.69 -16.71 11.21
C GLN A 358 15.67 -17.32 10.24
N LEU A 359 15.86 -17.12 8.94
CA LEU A 359 15.02 -17.71 7.90
C LEU A 359 15.18 -19.22 7.80
N VAL A 360 16.42 -19.72 7.83
CA VAL A 360 16.71 -21.17 7.82
C VAL A 360 16.06 -21.86 9.02
N ASN A 361 15.98 -21.15 10.16
CA ASN A 361 15.39 -21.65 11.39
C ASN A 361 13.89 -21.37 11.53
N ARG A 362 13.26 -20.73 10.54
CA ARG A 362 11.83 -20.40 10.61
C ARG A 362 11.01 -21.68 10.46
N PRO A 363 10.07 -21.98 11.37
CA PRO A 363 9.19 -23.13 11.20
C PRO A 363 8.43 -22.98 9.89
N THR A 364 8.48 -24.00 9.03
CA THR A 364 7.61 -24.08 7.85
C THR A 364 6.17 -24.06 8.33
N LYS A 365 5.46 -22.97 8.05
CA LYS A 365 4.04 -22.80 8.36
C LYS A 365 3.17 -23.70 7.51
#